data_AF-A0A843SFG7-F1
#
_entry.id   AF-A0A843SFG7-F1
#
_cell.length_a   1.000
_cell.length_b   1.000
_cell.length_c   1.000
_cell.angle_alpha   90.00
_cell.angle_beta   90.00
_cell.angle_gamma   90.00
#
_symmetry.space_group_name_H-M   'P 1'
#
loop_
_entity.id
_entity.type
_entity.pdbx_description
1 polymer ?
#
loop_
_entity_poly.entity_id
_entity_poly.type
_entity_poly.pdbx_seq_one_letter_code
_entity_poly.pdbx_strand_id
1 'polypeptide(L)'
;MAVGIGRKQWFGLIVLATMSAHYFYFRVPFIANDYGRNMADWPLLGDLLVTFPLLYYFMFRPSLKAFLLKWLVFAMAGCAFGSAIIADGSKDLWRGIERFWPLMALVQGALELYLLVYMVRRIAALMRLDGNADEAMATAIRGRFAGTGFAPFALFEARIWYYGLFMRRGERLRYTGQQHFSYDKNDGNVSNQFALIMVMLFEMPLSHFMLHLVAVKPVYAWVVDVLSVWSVLYLVAEYRASQWRPVSLDEKAVLIRCGVFAADRAVSYDMIESVARCGNDIRRQRGVLRYRQFGSMNVEIRLKAGSKLMNGFGRAQAISRICISLDKPDAFIDAVRSRLAALG
;
A
#
# COMPACT_ATOMS: atom_id res chain seq x y z
N MET A 1 12.45 18.55 -29.28
CA MET A 1 11.27 19.08 -28.56
C MET A 1 11.63 19.22 -27.09
N ALA A 2 11.88 20.44 -26.61
CA ALA A 2 12.10 20.67 -25.19
C ALA A 2 10.76 20.48 -24.46
N VAL A 3 10.69 19.49 -23.56
CA VAL A 3 9.54 19.30 -22.69
C VAL A 3 9.46 20.52 -21.79
N GLY A 4 8.50 21.42 -22.05
CA GLY A 4 8.29 22.61 -21.24
C GLY A 4 8.03 22.24 -19.77
N ILE A 5 8.70 22.92 -18.85
CA ILE A 5 8.57 22.69 -17.42
C ILE A 5 7.12 23.03 -17.01
N GLY A 6 6.39 22.05 -16.50
CA GLY A 6 5.00 22.23 -16.06
C GLY A 6 4.89 23.07 -14.79
N ARG A 7 3.72 23.70 -14.54
CA ARG A 7 3.47 24.52 -13.33
C ARG A 7 3.82 23.81 -12.01
N LYS A 8 3.63 22.49 -11.94
CA LYS A 8 4.01 21.65 -10.79
C LYS A 8 5.51 21.56 -10.58
N GLN A 9 6.28 21.44 -11.67
CA GLN A 9 7.73 21.40 -11.62
C GLN A 9 8.28 22.77 -11.23
N TRP A 10 7.72 23.85 -11.77
CA TRP A 10 8.06 25.22 -11.36
C TRP A 10 7.82 25.47 -9.87
N PHE A 11 6.64 25.11 -9.37
CA PHE A 11 6.34 25.22 -7.94
C PHE A 11 7.35 24.43 -7.10
N GLY A 12 7.66 23.20 -7.48
CA GLY A 12 8.64 22.37 -6.79
C GLY A 12 10.05 22.97 -6.82
N LEU A 13 10.49 23.55 -7.94
CA LEU A 13 11.79 24.20 -8.07
C LEU A 13 11.89 25.46 -7.19
N ILE A 14 10.83 26.27 -7.11
CA ILE A 14 10.81 27.46 -6.25
C ILE A 14 10.92 27.04 -4.78
N VAL A 15 10.10 26.09 -4.34
CA VAL A 15 10.16 25.58 -2.97
C VAL A 15 11.54 25.00 -2.65
N LEU A 16 12.11 24.20 -3.56
CA LEU A 16 13.43 23.60 -3.37
C LEU A 16 14.54 24.66 -3.29
N ALA A 17 14.52 25.66 -4.16
CA ALA A 17 15.49 26.75 -4.15
C ALA A 17 15.40 27.56 -2.85
N THR A 18 14.19 27.94 -2.44
CA THR A 18 13.96 28.68 -1.19
C THR A 18 14.37 27.87 0.04
N MET A 19 14.02 26.58 0.12
CA MET A 19 14.44 25.72 1.24
C MET A 19 15.96 25.50 1.25
N SER A 20 16.59 25.40 0.09
CA SER A 20 18.07 25.32 -0.01
C SER A 20 18.70 26.63 0.49
N ALA A 21 18.14 27.78 0.12
CA ALA A 21 18.61 29.08 0.61
C ALA A 21 18.51 29.17 2.15
N HIS A 22 17.40 28.71 2.74
CA HIS A 22 17.26 28.64 4.21
C HIS A 22 18.28 27.67 4.83
N TYR A 23 18.54 26.52 4.21
CA TYR A 23 19.58 25.61 4.68
C TYR A 23 20.95 26.30 4.71
N PHE A 24 21.33 27.00 3.64
CA PHE A 24 22.57 27.78 3.61
C PHE A 24 22.57 28.92 4.64
N TYR A 25 21.44 29.61 4.80
CA TYR A 25 21.26 30.66 5.82
C TYR A 25 21.58 30.17 7.23
N PHE A 26 21.14 28.97 7.59
CA PHE A 26 21.35 28.41 8.93
C PHE A 26 22.65 27.60 9.10
N ARG A 27 23.33 27.20 8.01
CA ARG A 27 24.52 26.31 8.07
C ARG A 27 25.83 26.96 7.67
N VAL A 28 25.80 27.99 6.84
CA VAL A 28 27.02 28.63 6.32
C VAL A 28 27.13 30.03 6.92
N PRO A 29 28.25 30.41 7.56
CA PRO A 29 28.48 31.78 7.99
C PRO A 29 28.69 32.72 6.80
N PHE A 30 27.90 33.79 6.69
CA PHE A 30 28.08 34.87 5.71
C PHE A 30 27.46 36.18 6.20
N ILE A 31 27.56 37.24 5.39
CA ILE A 31 27.17 38.59 5.80
C ILE A 31 25.70 38.67 6.25
N ALA A 32 24.78 37.96 5.59
CA ALA A 32 23.35 38.10 5.89
C ALA A 32 22.89 37.38 7.17
N ASN A 33 23.71 36.48 7.73
CA ASN A 33 23.42 35.82 9.03
C ASN A 33 24.38 36.28 10.14
N ASP A 34 25.04 37.43 9.94
CA ASP A 34 26.03 37.98 10.86
C ASP A 34 27.09 36.94 11.27
N TYR A 35 27.59 36.18 10.29
CA TYR A 35 28.52 35.07 10.49
C TYR A 35 28.05 34.03 11.51
N GLY A 36 26.73 33.82 11.60
CA GLY A 36 26.07 32.87 12.50
C GLY A 36 25.84 33.37 13.92
N ARG A 37 26.03 34.67 14.19
CA ARG A 37 25.80 35.26 15.52
C ARG A 37 24.34 35.59 15.78
N ASN A 38 23.59 35.98 14.75
CA ASN A 38 22.19 36.32 14.86
C ASN A 38 21.42 35.81 13.64
N MET A 39 20.74 34.68 13.82
CA MET A 39 19.97 34.01 12.78
C MET A 39 18.48 34.11 13.11
N ALA A 40 17.76 34.97 12.42
CA ALA A 40 16.32 35.11 12.63
C ALA A 40 15.57 33.89 12.07
N ASP A 41 14.68 33.30 12.86
CA ASP A 41 13.89 32.12 12.49
C ASP A 41 12.54 32.46 11.83
N TRP A 42 12.04 33.69 12.01
CA TRP A 42 10.77 34.16 11.44
C TRP A 42 10.67 34.13 9.90
N PRO A 43 11.73 34.37 9.09
CA PRO A 43 11.61 34.33 7.63
C PRO A 43 11.22 32.94 7.12
N LEU A 44 11.76 31.89 7.76
CA LEU A 44 11.40 30.50 7.46
C LEU A 44 9.93 30.24 7.78
N LEU A 45 9.43 30.73 8.93
CA LEU A 45 8.00 30.63 9.28
C LEU A 45 7.11 31.35 8.27
N GLY A 46 7.49 32.55 7.86
CA GLY A 46 6.77 33.33 6.86
C GLY A 46 6.65 32.57 5.54
N ASP A 47 7.74 31.98 5.06
CA ASP A 47 7.73 31.23 3.82
C ASP A 47 6.89 29.96 3.88
N LEU A 48 6.94 29.24 5.01
CA LEU A 48 6.19 28.01 5.21
C LEU A 48 4.68 28.23 5.40
N LEU A 49 4.29 29.24 6.18
CA LEU A 49 2.90 29.47 6.56
C LEU A 49 2.16 30.41 5.61
N VAL A 50 2.89 31.27 4.89
CA VAL A 50 2.30 32.33 4.06
C VAL A 50 2.75 32.20 2.60
N THR A 51 4.05 32.29 2.31
CA THR A 51 4.56 32.38 0.93
C THR A 51 4.23 31.15 0.11
N PHE A 52 4.59 29.94 0.57
CA PHE A 52 4.35 28.71 -0.20
C PHE A 52 2.86 28.38 -0.35
N PRO A 53 2.01 28.53 0.68
CA PRO A 53 0.60 28.31 0.49
C PRO A 53 -0.04 29.35 -0.45
N LEU A 54 0.29 30.64 -0.33
CA LEU A 54 -0.23 31.64 -1.27
C LEU A 54 0.24 31.35 -2.70
N LEU A 55 1.51 31.01 -2.89
CA LEU A 55 2.04 30.59 -4.18
C LEU A 55 1.27 29.38 -4.73
N TYR A 56 1.00 28.38 -3.89
CA TYR A 56 0.18 27.22 -4.25
C TYR A 56 -1.24 27.62 -4.65
N TYR A 57 -1.87 28.53 -3.89
CA TYR A 57 -3.20 29.05 -4.18
C TYR A 57 -3.24 29.78 -5.52
N PHE A 58 -2.32 30.70 -5.78
CA PHE A 58 -2.28 31.47 -7.03
C PHE A 58 -1.96 30.61 -8.25
N MET A 59 -1.06 29.62 -8.11
CA MET A 59 -0.66 28.76 -9.25
C MET A 59 -1.72 27.72 -9.63
N PHE A 60 -2.42 27.14 -8.64
CA PHE A 60 -3.30 25.99 -8.85
C PHE A 60 -4.79 26.28 -8.61
N ARG A 61 -5.13 27.41 -7.97
CA ARG A 61 -6.50 27.80 -7.58
C ARG A 61 -7.31 26.62 -7.02
N PRO A 62 -6.78 25.92 -6.00
CA PRO A 62 -7.44 24.76 -5.39
C PRO A 62 -8.74 25.17 -4.70
N SER A 63 -9.64 24.21 -4.48
CA SER A 63 -10.77 24.40 -3.55
C SER A 63 -10.25 24.67 -2.14
N LEU A 64 -11.04 25.36 -1.30
CA LEU A 64 -10.65 25.70 0.07
C LEU A 64 -10.20 24.46 0.87
N LYS A 65 -10.89 23.32 0.70
CA LYS A 65 -10.52 22.05 1.35
C LYS A 65 -9.13 21.55 0.92
N ALA A 66 -8.85 21.57 -0.39
CA ALA A 66 -7.57 21.14 -0.92
C ALA A 66 -6.44 22.11 -0.56
N PHE A 67 -6.74 23.41 -0.52
CA PHE A 67 -5.83 24.44 -0.03
C PHE A 67 -5.43 24.20 1.42
N LEU A 68 -6.41 24.09 2.33
CA LEU A 68 -6.16 23.88 3.75
C LEU A 68 -5.38 22.60 4.02
N LEU A 69 -5.69 21.52 3.30
CA LEU A 69 -4.95 20.27 3.43
C LEU A 69 -3.48 20.43 3.02
N LYS A 70 -3.20 21.14 1.91
CA LYS A 70 -1.83 21.39 1.44
C LYS A 70 -1.09 22.37 2.34
N TRP A 71 -1.78 23.39 2.83
CA TRP A 71 -1.26 24.33 3.83
C TRP A 71 -0.80 23.58 5.08
N LEU A 72 -1.64 22.69 5.63
CA LEU A 72 -1.30 21.88 6.79
C LEU A 72 -0.07 20.99 6.54
N VAL A 73 0.02 20.37 5.36
CA VAL A 73 1.18 19.56 4.97
C VAL A 73 2.46 20.39 4.89
N PHE A 74 2.42 21.59 4.30
CA PHE A 74 3.57 22.49 4.25
C PHE A 74 3.98 22.98 5.64
N ALA A 75 3.00 23.33 6.48
CA ALA A 75 3.26 23.74 7.85
C ALA A 75 3.94 22.62 8.65
N MET A 76 3.43 21.38 8.61
CA MET A 76 4.03 20.26 9.34
C MET A 76 5.43 19.91 8.84
N ALA A 77 5.62 19.79 7.52
CA ALA A 77 6.92 19.48 6.92
C ALA A 77 7.94 20.59 7.18
N GLY A 78 7.48 21.84 7.11
CA GLY A 78 8.28 23.02 7.42
C GLY A 78 8.71 23.10 8.87
N CYS A 79 7.78 22.88 9.81
CA CYS A 79 8.07 22.81 11.24
C CYS A 79 9.16 21.76 11.54
N ALA A 80 9.04 20.56 10.95
CA ALA A 80 10.04 19.51 11.07
C ALA A 80 11.40 19.91 10.46
N PHE A 81 11.39 20.55 9.29
CA PHE A 81 12.59 21.02 8.61
C PHE A 81 13.36 22.06 9.43
N GLY A 82 12.68 23.09 9.96
CA GLY A 82 13.33 24.09 10.80
C GLY A 82 13.86 23.50 12.10
N SER A 83 13.16 22.54 12.71
CA SER A 83 13.64 21.85 13.92
C SER A 83 14.94 21.08 13.69
N ALA A 84 15.16 20.56 12.48
CA ALA A 84 16.36 19.80 12.11
C ALA A 84 17.56 20.69 11.72
N ILE A 85 17.31 21.93 11.30
CA ILE A 85 18.33 22.80 10.68
C ILE A 85 18.73 23.97 11.57
N ILE A 86 17.79 24.58 12.29
CA ILE A 86 18.07 25.69 13.19
C ILE A 86 18.82 25.15 14.40
N ALA A 87 19.97 25.74 14.73
CA ALA A 87 20.74 25.37 15.90
C ALA A 87 19.99 25.72 17.18
N ASP A 88 20.09 24.91 18.23
CA ASP A 88 19.29 25.11 19.45
C ASP A 88 19.49 26.49 20.10
N GLY A 89 20.68 27.09 19.92
CA GLY A 89 20.99 28.44 20.38
C GLY A 89 20.27 29.58 19.67
N SER A 90 19.76 29.37 18.45
CA SER A 90 19.10 30.38 17.61
C SER A 90 17.59 30.14 17.41
N LYS A 91 17.01 29.19 18.15
CA LYS A 91 15.57 28.92 18.14
C LYS A 91 14.85 29.86 19.11
N ASP A 92 14.33 30.98 18.63
CA ASP A 92 13.55 31.92 19.45
C ASP A 92 12.05 31.57 19.39
N LEU A 93 11.44 31.67 18.20
CA LEU A 93 10.04 31.30 17.96
C LEU A 93 9.89 29.77 17.87
N TRP A 94 10.90 29.09 17.32
CA TRP A 94 10.84 27.66 17.05
C TRP A 94 10.76 26.79 18.31
N ARG A 95 11.35 27.23 19.43
CA ARG A 95 11.22 26.54 20.73
C ARG A 95 9.77 26.47 21.19
N GLY A 96 8.98 27.51 20.92
CA GLY A 96 7.55 27.53 21.22
C GLY A 96 6.79 26.46 20.44
N ILE A 97 7.12 26.28 19.16
CA ILE A 97 6.53 25.25 18.29
C ILE A 97 6.94 23.85 18.76
N GLU A 98 8.22 23.64 19.07
CA GLU A 98 8.75 22.36 19.55
C GLU A 98 8.13 21.93 20.89
N ARG A 99 7.76 22.89 21.75
CA ARG A 99 7.04 22.60 23.00
C ARG A 99 5.69 21.92 22.77
N PHE A 100 5.02 22.22 21.66
CA PHE A 100 3.74 21.59 21.29
C PHE A 100 3.92 20.26 20.53
N TRP A 101 5.16 19.85 20.22
CA TRP A 101 5.41 18.61 19.48
C TRP A 101 4.78 17.37 20.14
N PRO A 102 4.88 17.17 21.48
CA PRO A 102 4.24 16.01 22.12
C PRO A 102 2.71 16.05 21.99
N LEU A 103 2.10 17.23 22.05
CA LEU A 103 0.65 17.40 21.87
C LEU A 103 0.23 17.09 20.43
N MET A 104 0.99 17.58 19.43
CA MET A 104 0.72 17.28 18.02
C MET A 104 0.87 15.78 17.74
N ALA A 105 1.91 15.14 18.28
CA ALA A 105 2.09 13.70 18.19
C ALA A 105 0.95 12.92 18.85
N LEU A 106 0.46 13.38 20.01
CA LEU A 106 -0.68 12.79 20.70
C LEU A 106 -1.97 12.92 19.86
N VAL A 107 -2.25 14.10 19.31
CA VAL A 107 -3.44 14.34 18.47
C VAL A 107 -3.39 13.51 17.19
N GLN A 108 -2.23 13.46 16.54
CA GLN A 108 -2.01 12.63 15.36
C GLN A 108 -2.23 11.14 15.69
N GLY A 109 -1.63 10.65 16.78
CA GLY A 109 -1.82 9.28 17.24
C GLY A 109 -3.28 8.96 17.60
N ALA A 110 -4.00 9.89 18.22
CA ALA A 110 -5.42 9.75 18.52
C ALA A 110 -6.28 9.70 17.25
N LEU A 111 -5.96 10.53 16.24
CA LEU A 111 -6.63 10.51 14.93
C LEU A 111 -6.39 9.17 14.21
N GLU A 112 -5.15 8.70 14.16
CA GLU A 112 -4.80 7.41 13.56
C GLU A 112 -5.53 6.26 14.27
N LEU A 113 -5.54 6.25 15.61
CA LEU A 113 -6.28 5.27 16.39
C LEU A 113 -7.79 5.34 16.12
N TYR A 114 -8.37 6.54 16.05
CA TYR A 114 -9.78 6.73 15.71
C TYR A 114 -10.10 6.18 14.31
N LEU A 115 -9.29 6.49 13.29
CA LEU A 115 -9.47 6.01 11.93
C LEU A 115 -9.36 4.48 11.85
N LEU A 116 -8.40 3.89 12.58
CA LEU A 116 -8.22 2.45 12.70
C LEU A 116 -9.45 1.79 13.36
N VAL A 117 -9.90 2.31 14.51
CA VAL A 117 -11.09 1.81 15.21
C VAL A 117 -12.35 1.97 14.35
N TYR A 118 -12.49 3.09 13.65
CA TYR A 118 -13.59 3.32 12.73
C TYR A 118 -13.59 2.29 11.60
N MET A 119 -12.46 2.06 10.95
CA MET A 119 -12.31 1.06 9.88
C MET A 119 -12.64 -0.35 10.39
N VAL A 120 -12.08 -0.74 11.53
CA VAL A 120 -12.36 -2.01 12.21
C VAL A 120 -13.86 -2.17 12.48
N ARG A 121 -14.52 -1.16 13.06
CA ARG A 121 -15.97 -1.20 13.34
C ARG A 121 -16.81 -1.29 12.07
N ARG A 122 -16.41 -0.60 11.00
CA ARG A 122 -17.10 -0.68 9.70
C ARG A 122 -16.99 -2.06 9.08
N ILE A 123 -15.82 -2.68 9.12
CA ILE A 123 -15.62 -4.06 8.67
C ILE A 123 -16.48 -4.99 9.53
N ALA A 124 -16.45 -4.84 10.86
CA ALA A 124 -17.27 -5.65 11.76
C ALA A 124 -18.78 -5.49 11.54
N ALA A 125 -19.25 -4.30 11.19
CA ALA A 125 -20.65 -4.07 10.84
C ALA A 125 -21.02 -4.75 9.51
N LEU A 126 -20.14 -4.68 8.49
CA LEU A 126 -20.36 -5.35 7.20
C LEU A 126 -20.43 -6.87 7.35
N MET A 127 -19.71 -7.46 8.32
CA MET A 127 -19.79 -8.89 8.62
C MET A 127 -21.13 -9.35 9.21
N ARG A 128 -21.95 -8.44 9.75
CA ARG A 128 -23.27 -8.78 10.31
C ARG A 128 -24.35 -8.87 9.23
N LEU A 129 -24.06 -8.41 8.02
CA LEU A 129 -24.94 -8.57 6.87
C LEU A 129 -24.66 -9.95 6.27
N ASP A 130 -25.68 -10.80 6.23
CA ASP A 130 -25.58 -12.16 5.70
C ASP A 130 -25.11 -12.11 4.24
N GLY A 131 -23.88 -12.56 3.99
CA GLY A 131 -23.19 -12.46 2.70
C GLY A 131 -21.68 -12.64 2.82
N ASN A 132 -21.00 -12.95 1.71
CA ASN A 132 -19.54 -13.05 1.69
C ASN A 132 -18.93 -11.67 1.99
N ALA A 133 -18.39 -11.50 3.20
CA ALA A 133 -17.83 -10.24 3.67
C ALA A 133 -16.70 -9.68 2.77
N ASP A 134 -15.92 -10.56 2.11
CA ASP A 134 -14.88 -10.12 1.16
C ASP A 134 -15.49 -9.39 -0.04
N GLU A 135 -16.58 -9.94 -0.57
CA GLU A 135 -17.26 -9.38 -1.75
C GLU A 135 -18.08 -8.15 -1.42
N ALA A 136 -18.76 -8.13 -0.26
CA ALA A 136 -19.45 -6.95 0.23
C ALA A 136 -18.48 -5.78 0.45
N MET A 137 -17.30 -6.06 1.01
CA MET A 137 -16.24 -5.08 1.20
C MET A 137 -15.66 -4.59 -0.14
N ALA A 138 -15.38 -5.50 -1.08
CA ALA A 138 -14.94 -5.15 -2.42
C ALA A 138 -15.95 -4.24 -3.14
N THR A 139 -17.24 -4.56 -3.05
CA THR A 139 -18.32 -3.77 -3.65
C THR A 139 -18.45 -2.39 -3.01
N ALA A 140 -18.43 -2.30 -1.67
CA ALA A 140 -18.53 -1.03 -0.95
C ALA A 140 -17.35 -0.09 -1.24
N ILE A 141 -16.13 -0.64 -1.25
CA ILE A 141 -14.91 0.15 -1.51
C ILE A 141 -14.86 0.59 -2.97
N ARG A 142 -15.16 -0.30 -3.92
CA ARG A 142 -15.21 0.06 -5.34
C ARG A 142 -16.32 1.07 -5.62
N GLY A 143 -17.49 0.95 -5.01
CA GLY A 143 -18.59 1.91 -5.16
C GLY A 143 -18.22 3.31 -4.66
N ARG A 144 -17.51 3.41 -3.53
CA ARG A 144 -17.11 4.70 -2.95
C ARG A 144 -15.90 5.34 -3.63
N PHE A 145 -14.96 4.53 -4.11
CA PHE A 145 -13.67 4.98 -4.63
C PHE A 145 -13.48 4.67 -6.13
N ALA A 146 -14.58 4.43 -6.86
CA ALA A 146 -14.57 4.13 -8.29
C ALA A 146 -13.75 5.18 -9.07
N GLY A 147 -12.93 4.73 -10.00
CA GLY A 147 -12.08 5.60 -10.84
C GLY A 147 -10.90 6.25 -10.12
N THR A 148 -10.76 6.07 -8.79
CA THR A 148 -9.57 6.51 -8.06
C THR A 148 -8.54 5.37 -7.96
N GLY A 149 -7.25 5.71 -8.08
CA GLY A 149 -6.16 4.74 -7.84
C GLY A 149 -6.05 4.27 -6.39
N PHE A 150 -6.90 4.79 -5.49
CA PHE A 150 -6.95 4.46 -4.07
C PHE A 150 -7.82 3.23 -3.77
N ALA A 151 -8.80 2.90 -4.62
CA ALA A 151 -9.70 1.77 -4.36
C ALA A 151 -8.96 0.42 -4.19
N PRO A 152 -7.93 0.08 -4.99
CA PRO A 152 -7.18 -1.16 -4.77
C PRO A 152 -6.43 -1.19 -3.43
N PHE A 153 -5.84 -0.05 -3.03
CA PHE A 153 -5.13 0.07 -1.76
C PHE A 153 -6.09 -0.04 -0.58
N ALA A 154 -7.23 0.65 -0.64
CA ALA A 154 -8.25 0.55 0.41
C ALA A 154 -8.80 -0.89 0.55
N LEU A 155 -8.99 -1.59 -0.57
CA LEU A 155 -9.42 -3.00 -0.55
C LEU A 155 -8.35 -3.91 0.02
N PHE A 156 -7.08 -3.68 -0.35
CA PHE A 156 -5.94 -4.39 0.21
C PHE A 156 -5.89 -4.25 1.74
N GLU A 157 -5.90 -3.01 2.25
CA GLU A 157 -5.91 -2.73 3.68
C GLU A 157 -7.11 -3.39 4.37
N ALA A 158 -8.31 -3.20 3.86
CA ALA A 158 -9.52 -3.76 4.48
C ALA A 158 -9.49 -5.30 4.54
N ARG A 159 -8.90 -5.97 3.54
CA ARG A 159 -8.65 -7.43 3.57
C ARG A 159 -7.64 -7.84 4.62
N ILE A 160 -6.56 -7.08 4.83
CA ILE A 160 -5.62 -7.37 5.90
C ILE A 160 -6.33 -7.43 7.25
N TRP A 161 -7.16 -6.42 7.54
CA TRP A 161 -7.93 -6.39 8.77
C TRP A 161 -8.94 -7.55 8.86
N TYR A 162 -9.66 -7.80 7.77
CA TYR A 162 -10.66 -8.87 7.70
C TYR A 162 -10.04 -10.26 7.91
N TYR A 163 -9.10 -10.65 7.05
CA TYR A 163 -8.47 -11.98 7.12
C TYR A 163 -7.57 -12.10 8.37
N GLY A 164 -6.83 -11.05 8.72
CA GLY A 164 -5.90 -11.05 9.84
C GLY A 164 -6.58 -11.15 11.22
N LEU A 165 -7.65 -10.39 11.46
CA LEU A 165 -8.27 -10.31 12.80
C LEU A 165 -9.68 -10.87 12.90
N PHE A 166 -10.51 -10.71 11.87
CA PHE A 166 -11.96 -10.93 12.01
C PHE A 166 -12.46 -12.27 11.47
N MET A 167 -11.79 -12.81 10.46
CA MET A 167 -12.15 -14.08 9.85
C MET A 167 -11.97 -15.23 10.86
N ARG A 168 -13.09 -15.88 11.22
CA ARG A 168 -13.09 -17.05 12.12
C ARG A 168 -13.50 -18.37 11.46
N ARG A 169 -14.42 -18.34 10.49
CA ARG A 169 -15.00 -19.52 9.82
C ARG A 169 -14.87 -19.40 8.31
N GLY A 170 -13.70 -19.77 7.79
CA GLY A 170 -13.37 -19.62 6.38
C GLY A 170 -14.17 -20.53 5.46
N GLU A 171 -14.56 -21.71 5.96
CA GLU A 171 -15.35 -22.67 5.20
C GLU A 171 -16.75 -22.16 4.80
N ARG A 172 -17.22 -21.08 5.43
CA ARG A 172 -18.52 -20.47 5.15
C ARG A 172 -18.47 -19.42 4.05
N LEU A 173 -17.28 -19.07 3.56
CA LEU A 173 -17.12 -18.08 2.50
C LEU A 173 -17.60 -18.65 1.17
N ARG A 174 -18.54 -17.94 0.55
CA ARG A 174 -19.10 -18.29 -0.77
C ARG A 174 -18.55 -17.34 -1.81
N TYR A 175 -17.69 -17.82 -2.69
CA TYR A 175 -17.10 -17.01 -3.75
C TYR A 175 -17.89 -17.15 -5.04
N THR A 176 -17.90 -16.10 -5.86
CA THR A 176 -18.50 -16.20 -7.19
C THR A 176 -17.70 -17.11 -8.11
N GLY A 177 -18.41 -17.78 -9.01
CA GLY A 177 -17.92 -18.83 -9.90
C GLY A 177 -18.65 -20.15 -9.67
N GLN A 178 -18.72 -20.97 -10.72
CA GLN A 178 -19.37 -22.28 -10.71
C GLN A 178 -18.42 -23.40 -10.28
N GLN A 179 -17.12 -23.24 -10.56
CA GLN A 179 -16.07 -24.19 -10.19
C GLN A 179 -14.93 -23.47 -9.49
N HIS A 180 -14.38 -24.08 -8.45
CA HIS A 180 -13.35 -23.49 -7.60
C HIS A 180 -12.11 -24.38 -7.54
N PHE A 181 -10.94 -23.76 -7.64
CA PHE A 181 -9.65 -24.41 -7.59
C PHE A 181 -8.80 -23.76 -6.49
N SER A 182 -8.32 -24.60 -5.58
CA SER A 182 -7.44 -24.22 -4.48
C SER A 182 -5.97 -24.20 -4.93
N TYR A 183 -5.14 -23.54 -4.13
CA TYR A 183 -3.69 -23.43 -4.32
C TYR A 183 -2.95 -23.44 -2.96
N ASP A 184 -3.63 -23.82 -1.88
CA ASP A 184 -3.11 -23.77 -0.53
C ASP A 184 -2.02 -24.82 -0.29
N LYS A 185 -2.13 -25.97 -0.97
CA LYS A 185 -1.25 -27.13 -0.76
C LYS A 185 -0.08 -27.18 -1.73
N ASN A 186 -0.21 -26.53 -2.89
CA ASN A 186 0.77 -26.62 -3.96
C ASN A 186 2.16 -26.19 -3.46
N ASP A 187 3.11 -27.12 -3.53
CA ASP A 187 4.49 -26.96 -3.07
C ASP A 187 4.60 -26.40 -1.63
N GLY A 188 3.66 -26.78 -0.78
CA GLY A 188 3.62 -26.36 0.62
C GLY A 188 3.28 -24.89 0.84
N ASN A 189 2.65 -24.19 -0.11
CA ASN A 189 2.39 -22.75 -0.05
C ASN A 189 1.90 -22.25 1.33
N VAL A 190 0.81 -22.78 1.87
CA VAL A 190 0.28 -22.37 3.19
C VAL A 190 1.16 -22.85 4.35
N SER A 191 1.83 -23.99 4.22
CA SER A 191 2.79 -24.50 5.22
C SER A 191 4.02 -23.58 5.33
N ASN A 192 4.55 -23.13 4.19
CA ASN A 192 5.69 -22.20 4.11
C ASN A 192 5.33 -20.83 4.70
N GLN A 193 4.12 -20.33 4.42
CA GLN A 193 3.60 -19.11 5.03
C GLN A 193 3.50 -19.25 6.56
N PHE A 194 2.96 -20.37 7.05
CA PHE A 194 2.88 -20.65 8.49
C PHE A 194 4.26 -20.72 9.14
N ALA A 195 5.22 -21.42 8.52
CA ALA A 195 6.59 -21.52 9.01
C ALA A 195 7.24 -20.14 9.12
N LEU A 196 7.05 -19.25 8.13
CA LEU A 196 7.55 -17.88 8.18
C LEU A 196 6.95 -17.07 9.34
N ILE A 197 5.64 -17.22 9.60
CA ILE A 197 4.98 -16.58 10.75
C ILE A 197 5.59 -17.07 12.06
N MET A 198 5.79 -18.39 12.21
CA MET A 198 6.39 -18.96 13.42
C MET A 198 7.83 -18.49 13.64
N VAL A 199 8.64 -18.42 12.57
CA VAL A 199 10.01 -17.90 12.63
C VAL A 199 10.01 -16.44 13.09
N MET A 200 9.12 -15.59 12.55
CA MET A 200 9.01 -14.20 12.99
C MET A 200 8.61 -14.10 14.47
N LEU A 201 7.60 -14.84 14.90
CA LEU A 201 7.15 -14.81 16.30
C LEU A 201 8.26 -15.24 17.28
N PHE A 202 9.10 -16.20 16.89
CA PHE A 202 10.23 -16.64 17.70
C PHE A 202 11.40 -15.65 17.67
N GLU A 203 11.64 -15.00 16.54
CA GLU A 203 12.73 -14.02 16.37
C GLU A 203 12.45 -12.70 17.10
N MET A 204 11.18 -12.28 17.20
CA MET A 204 10.79 -10.99 17.77
C MET A 204 11.34 -10.72 19.19
N PRO A 205 11.25 -11.62 20.18
CA PRO A 205 11.84 -11.39 21.50
C PRO A 205 13.36 -11.26 21.45
N LEU A 206 14.03 -12.02 20.57
CA LEU A 206 15.47 -11.97 20.40
C LEU A 206 15.90 -10.65 19.78
N SER A 207 15.22 -10.20 18.71
CA SER A 207 15.51 -8.92 18.06
C SER A 207 15.23 -7.73 18.98
N HIS A 208 14.15 -7.77 19.77
CA HIS A 208 13.89 -6.77 20.81
C HIS A 208 15.05 -6.67 21.81
N PHE A 209 15.47 -7.82 22.36
CA PHE A 209 16.57 -7.88 23.33
C PHE A 209 17.88 -7.37 22.74
N MET A 210 18.25 -7.81 21.53
CA MET A 210 19.47 -7.34 20.86
C MET A 210 19.43 -5.85 20.57
N LEU A 211 18.28 -5.31 20.14
CA LEU A 211 18.13 -3.88 19.92
C LEU A 211 18.20 -3.09 21.22
N HIS A 212 17.66 -3.60 22.32
CA HIS A 212 17.81 -2.96 23.62
C HIS A 212 19.28 -2.87 24.07
N LEU A 213 20.11 -3.86 23.72
CA LEU A 213 21.54 -3.86 24.05
C LEU A 213 22.38 -2.97 23.14
N VAL A 214 22.07 -2.91 21.84
CA VAL A 214 22.91 -2.24 20.83
C VAL A 214 22.42 -0.82 20.51
N ALA A 215 21.11 -0.56 20.64
CA ALA A 215 20.56 0.73 20.25
C ALA A 215 20.89 1.83 21.26
N VAL A 216 21.27 3.00 20.73
CA VAL A 216 21.55 4.21 21.53
C VAL A 216 20.31 4.70 22.29
N LYS A 217 19.10 4.38 21.81
CA LYS A 217 17.83 4.77 22.45
C LYS A 217 16.86 3.58 22.52
N PRO A 218 16.27 3.29 23.69
CA PRO A 218 15.29 2.20 23.86
C PRO A 218 14.05 2.31 22.96
N VAL A 219 13.70 3.52 22.52
CA VAL A 219 12.54 3.77 21.65
C VAL A 219 12.63 2.99 20.34
N TYR A 220 13.83 2.78 19.79
CA TYR A 220 13.99 2.07 18.52
C TYR A 220 13.56 0.60 18.61
N ALA A 221 13.78 -0.07 19.73
CA ALA A 221 13.33 -1.45 19.94
C ALA A 221 11.80 -1.54 19.87
N TRP A 222 11.08 -0.64 20.55
CA TRP A 222 9.62 -0.56 20.50
C TRP A 222 9.06 -0.25 19.11
N VAL A 223 9.73 0.62 18.36
CA VAL A 223 9.32 0.91 16.96
C VAL A 223 9.45 -0.35 16.11
N VAL A 224 10.55 -1.08 16.24
CA VAL A 224 10.75 -2.35 15.52
C VAL A 224 9.70 -3.38 15.92
N ASP A 225 9.39 -3.53 17.21
CA ASP A 225 8.34 -4.45 17.67
C ASP A 225 6.99 -4.15 17.04
N VAL A 226 6.57 -2.88 17.04
CA VAL A 226 5.29 -2.47 16.44
C VAL A 226 5.26 -2.82 14.95
N LEU A 227 6.34 -2.56 14.23
CA LEU A 227 6.46 -2.92 12.81
C LEU A 227 6.47 -4.45 12.60
N SER A 228 7.08 -5.20 13.50
CA SER A 228 7.11 -6.66 13.45
C SER A 228 5.73 -7.27 13.73
N VAL A 229 5.01 -6.78 14.75
CA VAL A 229 3.61 -7.17 15.02
C VAL A 229 2.74 -6.87 13.79
N TRP A 230 2.91 -5.70 13.18
CA TRP A 230 2.19 -5.32 11.97
C TRP A 230 2.49 -6.25 10.79
N SER A 231 3.77 -6.61 10.61
CA SER A 231 4.21 -7.54 9.57
C SER A 231 3.61 -8.94 9.77
N VAL A 232 3.59 -9.43 11.01
CA VAL A 232 2.94 -10.69 11.37
C VAL A 232 1.45 -10.66 11.05
N LEU A 233 0.75 -9.56 11.37
CA LEU A 233 -0.67 -9.41 11.01
C LEU A 233 -0.88 -9.55 9.50
N TYR A 234 -0.02 -8.94 8.68
CA TYR A 234 -0.10 -9.00 7.22
C TYR A 234 0.11 -10.44 6.71
N LEU A 235 1.09 -11.15 7.29
CA LEU A 235 1.32 -12.55 6.94
C LEU A 235 0.18 -13.47 7.37
N VAL A 236 -0.41 -13.25 8.55
CA VAL A 236 -1.59 -14.01 9.01
C VAL A 236 -2.77 -13.79 8.07
N ALA A 237 -2.96 -12.56 7.59
CA ALA A 237 -3.99 -12.24 6.61
C ALA A 237 -3.73 -12.95 5.27
N GLU A 238 -2.49 -12.94 4.76
CA GLU A 238 -2.10 -13.68 3.54
C GLU A 238 -2.30 -15.19 3.70
N TYR A 239 -1.88 -15.75 4.84
CA TYR A 239 -2.04 -17.18 5.18
C TYR A 239 -3.49 -17.61 5.14
N ARG A 240 -4.37 -16.89 5.83
CA ARG A 240 -5.81 -17.19 5.84
C ARG A 240 -6.46 -16.96 4.49
N ALA A 241 -6.09 -15.89 3.78
CA ALA A 241 -6.62 -15.66 2.44
C ALA A 241 -6.19 -16.76 1.44
N SER A 242 -4.97 -17.26 1.56
CA SER A 242 -4.43 -18.31 0.70
C SER A 242 -5.16 -19.65 0.85
N GLN A 243 -5.67 -19.94 2.06
CA GLN A 243 -6.46 -21.14 2.34
C GLN A 243 -7.86 -21.09 1.70
N TRP A 244 -8.48 -19.92 1.72
CA TRP A 244 -9.93 -19.82 1.50
C TRP A 244 -10.35 -19.04 0.26
N ARG A 245 -9.46 -18.29 -0.40
CA ARG A 245 -9.80 -17.54 -1.63
C ARG A 245 -9.43 -18.37 -2.86
N PRO A 246 -10.37 -19.06 -3.53
CA PRO A 246 -10.04 -19.91 -4.68
C PRO A 246 -9.92 -19.12 -5.98
N VAL A 247 -9.16 -19.68 -6.92
CA VAL A 247 -9.30 -19.33 -8.34
C VAL A 247 -10.60 -19.96 -8.83
N SER A 248 -11.49 -19.16 -9.42
CA SER A 248 -12.83 -19.60 -9.77
C SER A 248 -13.10 -19.47 -11.26
N LEU A 249 -13.85 -20.40 -11.83
CA LEU A 249 -14.37 -20.33 -13.20
C LEU A 249 -15.81 -19.87 -13.14
N ASP A 250 -16.08 -18.71 -13.72
CA ASP A 250 -17.42 -18.17 -13.91
C ASP A 250 -17.92 -18.48 -15.32
N GLU A 251 -19.13 -18.06 -15.68
CA GLU A 251 -19.69 -18.26 -17.02
C GLU A 251 -18.89 -17.53 -18.11
N LYS A 252 -18.41 -16.32 -17.80
CA LYS A 252 -17.78 -15.42 -18.80
C LYS A 252 -16.28 -15.21 -18.59
N ALA A 253 -15.75 -15.58 -17.42
CA ALA A 253 -14.40 -15.25 -17.04
C ALA A 253 -13.77 -16.23 -16.04
N VAL A 254 -12.44 -16.30 -16.09
CA VAL A 254 -11.59 -16.86 -15.03
C VAL A 254 -11.35 -15.78 -13.98
N LEU A 255 -11.78 -16.03 -12.75
CA LEU A 255 -11.64 -15.14 -11.60
C LEU A 255 -10.41 -15.57 -10.78
N ILE A 256 -9.31 -14.86 -10.95
CA ILE A 256 -8.04 -15.12 -10.26
C ILE A 256 -8.00 -14.30 -8.96
N ARG A 257 -8.01 -15.01 -7.84
CA ARG A 257 -7.92 -14.48 -6.47
C ARG A 257 -6.81 -15.25 -5.76
N CYS A 258 -5.75 -14.57 -5.35
CA CYS A 258 -4.60 -15.23 -4.74
C CYS A 258 -4.13 -14.43 -3.52
N GLY A 259 -4.45 -14.90 -2.31
CA GLY A 259 -4.02 -14.25 -1.08
C GLY A 259 -4.63 -12.87 -0.90
N VAL A 260 -4.06 -12.01 -0.07
CA VAL A 260 -4.42 -10.58 0.06
C VAL A 260 -3.49 -9.70 -0.78
N PHE A 261 -2.20 -10.05 -0.90
CA PHE A 261 -1.20 -9.22 -1.58
C PHE A 261 -1.40 -9.13 -3.09
N ALA A 262 -1.96 -10.16 -3.72
CA ALA A 262 -2.17 -10.15 -5.16
C ALA A 262 -3.50 -9.48 -5.53
N ALA A 263 -3.45 -8.55 -6.48
CA ALA A 263 -4.66 -7.92 -7.00
C ALA A 263 -5.54 -8.94 -7.75
N ASP A 264 -6.81 -9.00 -7.38
CA ASP A 264 -7.81 -9.85 -8.02
C ASP A 264 -7.99 -9.47 -9.50
N ARG A 265 -8.21 -10.48 -10.35
CA ARG A 265 -8.46 -10.29 -11.79
C ARG A 265 -9.60 -11.14 -12.26
N ALA A 266 -10.41 -10.55 -13.14
CA ALA A 266 -11.31 -11.29 -14.01
C ALA A 266 -10.69 -11.28 -15.42
N VAL A 267 -10.43 -12.46 -15.97
CA VAL A 267 -9.90 -12.66 -17.31
C VAL A 267 -11.01 -13.30 -18.12
N SER A 268 -11.60 -12.56 -19.06
CA SER A 268 -12.68 -13.10 -19.86
C SER A 268 -12.16 -14.13 -20.87
N TYR A 269 -12.98 -15.15 -21.16
CA TYR A 269 -12.59 -16.28 -22.01
C TYR A 269 -12.24 -15.84 -23.44
N ASP A 270 -12.85 -14.76 -23.93
CA ASP A 270 -12.54 -14.15 -25.24
C ASP A 270 -11.08 -13.67 -25.34
N MET A 271 -10.46 -13.30 -24.22
CA MET A 271 -9.06 -12.85 -24.16
C MET A 271 -8.07 -14.00 -24.10
N ILE A 272 -8.52 -15.22 -23.76
CA ILE A 272 -7.64 -16.38 -23.56
C ILE A 272 -7.34 -16.99 -24.93
N GLU A 273 -6.05 -17.14 -25.23
CA GLU A 273 -5.56 -17.81 -26.43
C GLU A 273 -5.33 -19.30 -26.17
N SER A 274 -4.66 -19.63 -25.05
CA SER A 274 -4.41 -21.02 -24.67
C SER A 274 -4.11 -21.15 -23.18
N VAL A 275 -4.32 -22.35 -22.64
CA VAL A 275 -3.96 -22.72 -21.27
C VAL A 275 -3.17 -24.03 -21.30
N ALA A 276 -2.04 -24.04 -20.59
CA ALA A 276 -1.12 -25.17 -20.55
C ALA A 276 -0.38 -25.25 -19.20
N ARG A 277 0.28 -26.39 -18.97
CA ARG A 277 1.24 -26.55 -17.88
C ARG A 277 2.44 -25.64 -18.11
N CYS A 278 3.01 -25.12 -17.02
CA CYS A 278 4.28 -24.39 -17.07
C CYS A 278 5.25 -24.91 -16.01
N GLY A 279 6.55 -24.70 -16.25
CA GLY A 279 7.57 -24.91 -15.23
C GLY A 279 7.58 -23.78 -14.20
N ASN A 280 8.32 -23.98 -13.11
CA ASN A 280 8.42 -22.98 -12.05
C ASN A 280 9.35 -21.81 -12.43
N ASP A 281 10.31 -21.98 -13.35
CA ASP A 281 11.32 -20.97 -13.67
C ASP A 281 10.84 -19.90 -14.67
N ILE A 282 9.85 -19.10 -14.25
CA ILE A 282 9.35 -17.98 -15.05
C ILE A 282 9.94 -16.68 -14.50
N ARG A 283 10.81 -16.04 -15.28
CA ARG A 283 11.44 -14.76 -14.91
C ARG A 283 10.42 -13.63 -14.81
N ARG A 284 10.70 -12.66 -13.93
CA ARG A 284 9.90 -11.42 -13.87
C ARG A 284 10.17 -10.61 -15.14
N GLN A 285 9.11 -10.33 -15.90
CA GLN A 285 9.19 -9.57 -17.13
C GLN A 285 7.91 -8.77 -17.36
N ARG A 286 8.01 -7.68 -18.12
CA ARG A 286 6.86 -6.84 -18.43
C ARG A 286 5.83 -7.64 -19.24
N GLY A 287 4.57 -7.58 -18.83
CA GLY A 287 3.48 -8.29 -19.49
C GLY A 287 3.25 -9.72 -18.99
N VAL A 288 4.02 -10.20 -18.02
CA VAL A 288 3.78 -11.50 -17.36
C VAL A 288 3.34 -11.29 -15.91
N LEU A 289 2.14 -11.75 -15.59
CA LEU A 289 1.62 -11.78 -14.22
C LEU A 289 1.96 -13.12 -13.57
N ARG A 290 2.43 -13.08 -12.32
CA ARG A 290 2.85 -14.25 -11.56
C ARG A 290 2.08 -14.32 -10.25
N TYR A 291 1.33 -15.38 -10.06
CA TYR A 291 0.59 -15.70 -8.85
C TYR A 291 1.18 -16.96 -8.22
N ARG A 292 2.44 -16.86 -7.80
CA ARG A 292 3.19 -17.96 -7.19
C ARG A 292 2.89 -18.12 -5.69
N GLN A 293 2.75 -17.00 -4.98
CA GLN A 293 2.83 -16.95 -3.50
C GLN A 293 4.09 -17.67 -3.00
N PHE A 294 3.96 -18.57 -2.01
CA PHE A 294 5.04 -19.38 -1.43
C PHE A 294 5.09 -20.81 -1.99
N GLY A 295 4.37 -21.09 -3.09
CA GLY A 295 4.42 -22.37 -3.79
C GLY A 295 5.20 -22.31 -5.11
N SER A 296 4.81 -23.16 -6.05
CA SER A 296 5.38 -23.23 -7.40
C SER A 296 4.37 -22.82 -8.48
N MET A 297 4.83 -22.25 -9.60
CA MET A 297 3.94 -22.01 -10.75
C MET A 297 3.81 -23.29 -11.56
N ASN A 298 2.59 -23.64 -11.96
CA ASN A 298 2.32 -24.88 -12.69
C ASN A 298 1.29 -24.74 -13.81
N VAL A 299 0.60 -23.61 -13.94
CA VAL A 299 -0.31 -23.31 -15.05
C VAL A 299 0.01 -21.95 -15.67
N GLU A 300 0.10 -21.90 -16.99
CA GLU A 300 0.20 -20.68 -17.79
C GLU A 300 -1.08 -20.48 -18.61
N ILE A 301 -1.65 -19.28 -18.52
CA ILE A 301 -2.73 -18.76 -19.35
C ILE A 301 -2.10 -17.74 -20.29
N ARG A 302 -2.09 -18.03 -21.59
CA ARG A 302 -1.67 -17.08 -22.64
C ARG A 302 -2.87 -16.26 -23.08
N LEU A 303 -2.68 -14.96 -23.15
CA LEU A 303 -3.68 -14.01 -23.61
C LEU A 303 -3.41 -13.59 -25.05
N LYS A 304 -4.47 -13.32 -25.81
CA LYS A 304 -4.39 -12.81 -27.17
C LYS A 304 -3.58 -11.51 -27.22
N ALA A 305 -2.89 -11.28 -28.33
CA ALA A 305 -2.08 -10.09 -28.54
C ALA A 305 -2.89 -8.80 -28.30
N GLY A 306 -2.31 -7.85 -27.57
CA GLY A 306 -2.96 -6.57 -27.25
C GLY A 306 -3.92 -6.59 -26.05
N SER A 307 -4.11 -7.73 -25.38
CA SER A 307 -4.94 -7.85 -24.18
C SER A 307 -4.45 -6.91 -23.06
N LYS A 308 -5.38 -6.16 -22.45
CA LYS A 308 -5.10 -5.20 -21.37
C LYS A 308 -5.86 -5.57 -20.10
N LEU A 309 -5.14 -5.66 -18.98
CA LEU A 309 -5.70 -5.89 -17.65
C LEU A 309 -5.33 -4.77 -16.69
N MET A 310 -6.23 -4.48 -15.75
CA MET A 310 -6.26 -3.31 -14.86
C MET A 310 -5.21 -3.20 -13.73
N ASN A 311 -3.92 -3.54 -13.87
CA ASN A 311 -2.86 -3.55 -12.81
C ASN A 311 -3.26 -3.55 -11.27
N GLY A 312 -2.32 -3.29 -10.35
CA GLY A 312 -2.64 -3.19 -8.91
C GLY A 312 -3.14 -1.81 -8.47
N PHE A 313 -3.00 -0.82 -9.35
CA PHE A 313 -3.27 0.61 -9.10
C PHE A 313 -4.43 1.13 -9.96
N GLY A 314 -5.18 0.23 -10.61
CA GLY A 314 -6.30 0.59 -11.49
C GLY A 314 -5.87 1.19 -12.83
N ARG A 315 -4.67 0.88 -13.34
CA ARG A 315 -4.21 1.29 -14.69
C ARG A 315 -4.18 0.11 -15.65
N ALA A 316 -4.64 0.33 -16.88
CA ALA A 316 -4.59 -0.70 -17.91
C ALA A 316 -3.14 -1.00 -18.30
N GLN A 317 -2.76 -2.27 -18.23
CA GLN A 317 -1.44 -2.77 -18.60
C GLN A 317 -1.59 -3.89 -19.63
N ALA A 318 -0.78 -3.85 -20.69
CA ALA A 318 -0.71 -4.94 -21.66
C ALA A 318 -0.12 -6.19 -21.00
N ILE A 319 -0.86 -7.30 -21.02
CA ILE A 319 -0.47 -8.59 -20.43
C ILE A 319 -0.55 -9.64 -21.53
N SER A 320 0.50 -10.44 -21.66
CA SER A 320 0.58 -11.56 -22.61
C SER A 320 0.44 -12.90 -21.91
N ARG A 321 0.90 -13.04 -20.66
CA ARG A 321 0.85 -14.30 -19.93
C ARG A 321 0.48 -14.11 -18.47
N ILE A 322 -0.26 -15.07 -17.94
CA ILE A 322 -0.59 -15.17 -16.52
C ILE A 322 -0.18 -16.56 -16.05
N CYS A 323 0.72 -16.62 -15.07
CA CYS A 323 1.20 -17.86 -14.51
C CYS A 323 0.65 -17.99 -13.08
N ILE A 324 -0.05 -19.08 -12.80
CA ILE A 324 -0.72 -19.33 -11.53
C ILE A 324 -0.22 -20.62 -10.89
N SER A 325 -0.30 -20.65 -9.57
CA SER A 325 -0.11 -21.82 -8.71
C SER A 325 -1.48 -22.43 -8.42
N LEU A 326 -1.65 -23.74 -8.60
CA LEU A 326 -2.88 -24.48 -8.31
C LEU A 326 -2.59 -25.86 -7.74
N ASP A 327 -3.47 -26.41 -6.92
CA ASP A 327 -3.32 -27.77 -6.37
C ASP A 327 -3.66 -28.85 -7.39
N LYS A 328 -4.69 -28.59 -8.22
CA LYS A 328 -5.16 -29.50 -9.29
C LYS A 328 -5.04 -28.83 -10.67
N PRO A 329 -3.81 -28.61 -11.15
CA PRO A 329 -3.54 -27.90 -12.39
C PRO A 329 -4.14 -28.55 -13.65
N ASP A 330 -4.10 -29.88 -13.80
CA ASP A 330 -4.68 -30.54 -14.98
C ASP A 330 -6.21 -30.38 -15.03
N ALA A 331 -6.88 -30.61 -13.91
CA ALA A 331 -8.33 -30.42 -13.81
C ALA A 331 -8.76 -28.98 -14.14
N PHE A 332 -7.94 -27.99 -13.77
CA PHE A 332 -8.18 -26.59 -14.15
C PHE A 332 -8.00 -26.36 -15.64
N ILE A 333 -6.91 -26.88 -16.22
CA ILE A 333 -6.62 -26.75 -17.66
C ILE A 333 -7.76 -27.34 -18.49
N ASP A 334 -8.20 -28.54 -18.14
CA ASP A 334 -9.28 -29.24 -18.83
C ASP A 334 -10.59 -28.47 -18.72
N ALA A 335 -10.95 -28.00 -17.52
CA ALA A 335 -12.16 -27.21 -17.31
C ALA A 335 -12.16 -25.91 -18.13
N VAL A 336 -11.02 -25.20 -18.21
CA VAL A 336 -10.92 -23.99 -19.03
C VAL A 336 -11.02 -24.32 -20.52
N ARG A 337 -10.37 -25.40 -20.99
CA ARG A 337 -10.46 -25.84 -22.39
C ARG A 337 -11.88 -26.21 -22.79
N SER A 338 -12.61 -26.92 -21.93
CA SER A 338 -14.02 -27.24 -22.17
C SER A 338 -14.88 -25.98 -22.30
N ARG A 339 -14.64 -24.95 -21.48
CA ARG A 339 -15.35 -23.66 -21.60
C ARG A 339 -15.00 -22.91 -22.88
N LEU A 340 -13.74 -22.91 -23.29
CA LEU A 340 -13.31 -22.31 -24.54
C LEU A 340 -13.93 -23.02 -25.76
N ALA A 341 -13.99 -24.35 -25.73
CA ALA A 341 -14.61 -25.16 -26.78
C ALA A 341 -16.13 -24.98 -26.86
N ALA A 342 -16.80 -24.60 -25.77
CA ALA A 342 -18.23 -24.32 -25.75
C ALA A 342 -18.58 -22.89 -26.23
N LEU A 343 -17.59 -22.00 -26.31
CA LEU A 343 -17.74 -20.59 -26.69
C LEU A 343 -17.32 -20.29 -28.14
N GLY A 344 -16.52 -21.17 -28.75
CA GLY A 344 -16.17 -21.14 -30.16
C GLY A 344 -17.08 -22.05 -30.97
#